data_AF-A0AAV1QI26-F1
#
_entry.id   AF-A0AAV1QI26-F1
#
_cell.length_a   1.000
_cell.length_b   1.000
_cell.length_c   1.000
_cell.angle_alpha   90.00
_cell.angle_beta   90.00
_cell.angle_gamma   90.00
#
_symmetry.space_group_name_H-M   'P 1'
#
loop_
_entity.id
_entity.type
_entity.pdbx_description
1 polymer ?
#
loop_
_entity_poly.entity_id
_entity_poly.type
_entity_poly.pdbx_seq_one_letter_code
_entity_poly.pdbx_strand_id
1 'polypeptide(L)'
;SVKILTYREPQNPEYKEFVGNLKTDARKMFNYTIEDSLMNIIAGGFYDGLMLYTHALNETMSTSDGRPPGKVVTKRMWNRTFHAGGDGRLFTFSSHTERER
;
A
#
# COMPACT_ATOMS: atom_id res chain seq x y z
N SER A 1 -24.83 20.80 18.16
CA SER A 1 -23.56 20.88 17.39
C SER A 1 -23.20 19.47 16.92
N VAL A 2 -22.72 19.32 15.69
CA VAL A 2 -22.35 18.01 15.11
C VAL A 2 -20.82 17.94 15.03
N LYS A 3 -20.25 16.78 15.33
CA LYS A 3 -18.83 16.48 15.09
C LYS A 3 -18.73 15.31 14.12
N ILE A 4 -17.88 15.45 13.10
CA ILE A 4 -17.61 14.40 12.12
C ILE A 4 -16.15 13.97 12.31
N LEU A 5 -15.94 12.67 12.50
CA LEU A 5 -14.62 12.05 12.49
C LEU A 5 -14.48 11.27 11.18
N THR A 6 -13.39 11.47 10.46
CA THR A 6 -13.15 10.85 9.16
C THR A 6 -11.65 10.58 8.95
N TYR A 7 -11.31 9.68 8.04
CA TYR A 7 -9.93 9.37 7.70
C TYR A 7 -9.27 10.55 7.00
N ARG A 8 -8.09 10.97 7.49
CA ARG A 8 -7.28 11.99 6.84
C ARG A 8 -6.57 11.40 5.63
N GLU A 9 -7.00 11.80 4.43
CA GLU A 9 -6.24 11.66 3.20
C GLU A 9 -4.91 12.43 3.34
N PRO A 10 -3.75 11.79 3.14
CA PRO A 10 -2.47 12.49 2.98
C PRO A 10 -2.51 13.48 1.81
N GLN A 11 -1.60 14.44 1.81
CA GLN A 11 -1.64 15.61 0.91
C GLN A 11 -0.37 15.79 0.06
N ASN A 12 0.55 14.82 0.17
CA ASN A 12 1.83 14.78 -0.52
C ASN A 12 1.66 14.59 -2.05
N PRO A 13 2.58 15.10 -2.90
CA PRO A 13 2.38 15.16 -4.35
C PRO A 13 2.43 13.79 -5.04
N GLU A 14 3.33 12.90 -4.61
CA GLU A 14 3.52 11.54 -5.14
C GLU A 14 2.20 10.74 -5.10
N TYR A 15 1.43 10.99 -4.05
CA TYR A 15 0.15 10.34 -3.84
C TYR A 15 -1.04 10.99 -4.56
N LYS A 16 -0.88 12.22 -5.07
CA LYS A 16 -1.82 12.79 -6.04
C LYS A 16 -1.59 12.18 -7.42
N GLU A 17 -0.33 11.88 -7.75
CA GLU A 17 0.06 11.10 -8.92
C GLU A 17 -0.48 9.65 -8.85
N PHE A 18 -0.35 8.95 -7.71
CA PHE A 18 -0.99 7.64 -7.51
C PHE A 18 -2.49 7.65 -7.82
N VAL A 19 -3.25 8.61 -7.28
CA VAL A 19 -4.71 8.71 -7.54
C VAL A 19 -5.00 9.08 -8.99
N GLY A 20 -4.17 9.91 -9.62
CA GLY A 20 -4.26 10.23 -11.05
C GLY A 20 -4.08 9.00 -11.96
N ASN A 21 -3.08 8.17 -11.64
CA ASN A 21 -2.82 6.91 -12.35
C ASN A 21 -3.95 5.90 -12.11
N LEU A 22 -4.36 5.70 -10.85
CA LEU A 22 -5.49 4.83 -10.46
C LEU A 22 -6.79 5.17 -11.23
N LYS A 23 -7.18 6.45 -11.27
CA LYS A 23 -8.35 6.92 -12.04
C LYS A 23 -8.19 6.67 -13.54
N THR A 24 -6.99 6.90 -14.06
CA THR A 24 -6.68 6.75 -15.47
C THR A 24 -6.79 5.30 -15.92
N ASP A 25 -6.26 4.37 -15.14
CA ASP A 25 -6.22 2.95 -15.50
C ASP A 25 -7.54 2.24 -15.17
N ALA A 26 -8.26 2.64 -14.12
CA ALA A 26 -9.64 2.22 -13.88
C ALA A 26 -10.55 2.49 -15.11
N ARG A 27 -10.41 3.67 -15.72
CA ARG A 27 -11.16 4.04 -16.93
C ARG A 27 -10.69 3.26 -18.16
N LYS A 28 -9.37 3.09 -18.36
CA LYS A 28 -8.82 2.36 -19.53
C LYS A 28 -9.13 0.85 -19.51
N MET A 29 -8.98 0.21 -18.34
CA MET A 29 -8.96 -1.25 -18.22
C MET A 29 -10.32 -1.84 -17.83
N PHE A 30 -11.15 -1.08 -17.10
CA PHE A 30 -12.42 -1.56 -16.53
C PHE A 30 -13.63 -0.69 -16.92
N ASN A 31 -13.42 0.35 -17.75
CA ASN A 31 -14.43 1.36 -18.11
C ASN A 31 -15.13 1.99 -16.87
N TYR A 32 -14.38 2.12 -15.77
CA TYR A 32 -14.90 2.59 -14.49
C TYR A 32 -14.34 3.98 -14.13
N THR A 33 -15.21 4.89 -13.69
CA THR A 33 -14.84 6.23 -13.24
C THR A 33 -14.77 6.25 -11.72
N ILE A 34 -13.56 6.46 -11.17
CA ILE A 34 -13.33 6.63 -9.74
C ILE A 34 -13.56 8.10 -9.35
N GLU A 35 -14.52 8.33 -8.45
CA GLU A 35 -14.74 9.63 -7.79
C GLU A 35 -13.70 9.90 -6.68
N ASP A 36 -13.55 11.17 -6.30
CA ASP A 36 -12.72 11.57 -5.16
C ASP A 36 -13.41 11.20 -3.85
N SER A 37 -12.99 10.07 -3.28
CA SER A 37 -13.53 9.52 -2.05
C SER A 37 -12.48 8.74 -1.26
N LEU A 38 -12.77 8.48 0.02
CA LEU A 38 -11.91 7.72 0.94
C LEU A 38 -11.58 6.29 0.44
N MET A 39 -12.29 5.76 -0.56
CA MET A 39 -11.92 4.49 -1.22
C MET A 39 -10.52 4.56 -1.86
N ASN A 40 -10.05 5.76 -2.25
CA ASN A 40 -8.70 5.98 -2.73
C ASN A 40 -7.63 5.68 -1.65
N ILE A 41 -7.97 5.79 -0.36
CA ILE A 41 -7.09 5.37 0.75
C ILE A 41 -6.97 3.85 0.80
N ILE A 42 -8.07 3.14 0.53
CA ILE A 42 -8.12 1.66 0.52
C ILE A 42 -7.28 1.13 -0.65
N ALA A 43 -7.44 1.71 -1.85
CA ALA A 43 -6.63 1.37 -3.02
C ALA A 43 -5.13 1.60 -2.79
N GLY A 44 -4.75 2.74 -2.18
CA GLY A 44 -3.37 2.99 -1.76
C GLY A 44 -2.87 1.94 -0.77
N GLY A 45 -3.65 1.60 0.26
CA GLY A 45 -3.28 0.56 1.23
C GLY A 45 -3.04 -0.83 0.63
N PHE A 46 -3.77 -1.21 -0.43
CA PHE A 46 -3.48 -2.44 -1.18
C PHE A 46 -2.19 -2.32 -2.00
N TYR A 47 -1.92 -1.17 -2.62
CA TYR A 47 -0.67 -0.91 -3.34
C TYR A 47 0.54 -0.97 -2.40
N ASP A 48 0.49 -0.26 -1.27
CA ASP A 48 1.50 -0.28 -0.21
C ASP A 48 1.81 -1.69 0.29
N GLY A 49 0.75 -2.46 0.58
CA GLY A 49 0.87 -3.84 1.06
C GLY A 49 1.47 -4.79 0.02
N LEU A 50 1.13 -4.62 -1.26
CA LEU A 50 1.70 -5.39 -2.36
C LEU A 50 3.18 -5.04 -2.58
N MET A 51 3.55 -3.76 -2.55
CA MET A 51 4.94 -3.32 -2.68
C MET A 51 5.80 -3.77 -1.50
N LEU A 52 5.28 -3.75 -0.27
CA LEU A 52 5.96 -4.34 0.87
C LEU A 52 6.12 -5.86 0.74
N TYR A 53 5.10 -6.56 0.22
CA TYR A 53 5.17 -8.00 -0.02
C TYR A 53 6.20 -8.37 -1.10
N THR A 54 6.27 -7.64 -2.23
CA THR A 54 7.27 -7.93 -3.28
C THR A 54 8.70 -7.69 -2.80
N HIS A 55 8.94 -6.63 -2.03
CA HIS A 55 10.24 -6.40 -1.39
C HIS A 55 10.59 -7.49 -0.37
N ALA A 56 9.67 -7.85 0.54
CA ALA A 56 9.89 -8.90 1.53
C ALA A 56 10.06 -10.29 0.90
N LEU A 57 9.38 -10.56 -0.22
CA LEU A 57 9.55 -11.79 -1.00
C LEU A 57 10.95 -11.85 -1.61
N ASN A 58 11.39 -10.77 -2.28
CA ASN A 58 12.72 -10.69 -2.88
C ASN A 58 13.84 -10.85 -1.82
N GLU A 59 13.69 -10.23 -0.65
CA GLU A 59 14.61 -10.38 0.49
C GLU A 59 14.61 -11.78 1.14
N THR A 60 13.68 -12.67 0.77
CA THR A 60 13.57 -14.03 1.31
C THR A 60 13.77 -15.13 0.27
N MET A 61 14.10 -14.78 -0.98
CA MET A 61 14.49 -15.75 -2.01
C MET A 61 15.83 -16.41 -1.66
N SER A 62 15.86 -17.74 -1.70
CA SER A 62 17.08 -18.55 -1.62
C SER A 62 17.74 -18.71 -2.98
N THR A 63 19.02 -19.10 -3.00
CA THR A 63 19.72 -19.54 -4.22
C THR A 63 19.28 -20.91 -4.74
N SER A 64 18.47 -21.65 -3.97
CA SER A 64 17.70 -22.80 -4.45
C SER A 64 16.31 -22.36 -4.94
N ASP A 65 15.83 -22.98 -6.02
CA ASP A 65 14.61 -22.63 -6.79
C ASP A 65 13.25 -22.80 -6.05
N GLY A 66 13.24 -22.79 -4.72
CA GLY A 66 12.03 -22.88 -3.90
C GLY A 66 11.43 -21.50 -3.62
N ARG A 67 10.11 -21.35 -3.82
CA ARG A 67 9.36 -20.21 -3.25
C ARG A 67 9.49 -20.24 -1.72
N PRO A 68 9.91 -19.15 -1.06
CA PRO A 68 10.04 -19.14 0.39
C PRO A 68 8.69 -19.35 1.10
N PRO A 69 8.65 -20.06 2.24
CA PRO A 69 7.40 -20.28 2.98
C PRO A 69 6.76 -18.96 3.41
N GLY A 70 5.45 -18.79 3.19
CA GLY A 70 4.77 -17.52 3.41
C GLY A 70 4.98 -16.89 4.79
N LYS A 71 5.09 -17.70 5.86
CA LYS A 71 5.41 -17.23 7.21
C LYS A 71 6.76 -16.49 7.32
N VAL A 72 7.74 -16.86 6.50
CA VAL A 72 9.06 -16.19 6.43
C VAL A 72 8.90 -14.82 5.77
N VAL A 73 8.17 -14.75 4.66
CA VAL A 73 7.85 -13.49 3.96
C VAL A 73 7.09 -12.53 4.88
N THR A 74 5.99 -12.98 5.50
CA THR A 74 5.18 -12.16 6.41
C THR A 74 5.98 -11.68 7.62
N LYS A 75 6.82 -12.53 8.22
CA LYS A 75 7.72 -12.11 9.32
C LYS A 75 8.72 -11.03 8.88
N ARG A 76 9.11 -10.99 7.60
CA ARG A 76 10.01 -9.97 7.02
C ARG A 76 9.30 -8.65 6.68
N MET A 77 7.96 -8.65 6.62
CA MET A 77 7.12 -7.44 6.46
C MET A 77 6.85 -6.73 7.79
N TRP A 78 6.84 -7.45 8.91
CA TRP A 78 6.50 -6.92 10.25
C TRP A 78 7.62 -6.08 10.88
N ASN A 79 7.21 -5.16 11.76
CA ASN A 79 8.07 -4.21 12.49
C ASN A 79 9.03 -3.45 11.56
N ARG A 80 8.48 -2.98 10.43
CA ARG A 80 9.24 -2.31 9.38
C ARG A 80 8.54 -1.04 8.96
N THR A 81 9.30 0.05 8.93
CA THR A 81 8.97 1.25 8.17
C THR A 81 9.39 1.04 6.71
N PHE A 82 8.45 1.23 5.78
CA PHE A 82 8.67 1.00 4.35
C PHE A 82 8.26 2.22 3.53
N HIS A 83 9.06 2.52 2.51
CA HIS A 83 8.74 3.50 1.48
C HIS A 83 8.26 2.75 0.24
N ALA A 84 6.95 2.75 -0.01
CA ALA A 84 6.42 2.34 -1.31
C ALA A 84 6.91 3.37 -2.35
N GLY A 85 7.78 2.91 -3.26
CA GLY A 85 8.40 3.79 -4.26
C GLY A 85 7.34 4.45 -5.12
N GLY A 86 7.39 5.79 -5.23
CA GLY A 86 6.44 6.56 -6.02
C GLY A 86 5.16 7.01 -5.32
N ASP A 87 4.90 6.64 -4.05
CA ASP A 87 3.74 7.16 -3.29
C ASP A 87 4.14 8.10 -2.13
N GLY A 88 5.40 8.08 -1.68
CA GLY A 88 5.97 9.04 -0.71
C GLY A 88 5.42 8.97 0.73
N ARG A 89 4.20 8.46 0.92
CA ARG A 89 3.55 8.20 2.20
C ARG A 89 4.38 7.16 2.99
N LEU A 90 5.00 7.57 4.10
CA LEU A 90 5.75 6.69 5.01
C LEU A 90 4.78 5.80 5.81
N PHE A 91 5.07 4.50 5.94
CA PHE A 91 4.22 3.59 6.75
C PHE A 91 5.00 2.56 7.54
N THR A 92 4.52 2.27 8.75
CA THR A 92 5.05 1.23 9.63
C THR A 92 4.03 0.09 9.75
N PHE A 93 4.44 -1.12 9.37
CA PHE A 93 3.65 -2.33 9.64
C PHE A 93 4.02 -2.87 11.03
N SER A 94 3.05 -2.84 11.94
CA SER A 94 3.19 -3.31 13.31
C SER A 94 3.24 -4.85 13.35
N SER A 95 3.75 -5.41 14.45
CA SER A 95 3.79 -6.87 14.65
C SER A 95 2.41 -7.50 14.86
N HIS A 96 1.39 -6.70 15.20
CA HIS A 96 0.03 -7.14 15.47
C HIS A 96 -0.88 -7.15 14.22
N THR A 97 -0.31 -7.32 13.02
CA THR A 97 -0.99 -7.20 11.70
C THR A 97 -1.62 -5.83 11.39
N GLU A 98 -1.55 -4.86 12.30
CA GLU A 98 -2.03 -3.50 12.09
C GLU A 98 -0.99 -2.58 11.43
N ARG A 99 -1.48 -1.49 10.83
CA ARG A 99 -0.68 -0.45 10.17
C ARG A 99 -0.73 0.81 11.03
N GLU A 100 0.42 1.20 11.56
CA GLU A 100 0.59 2.45 12.30
C GLU A 100 0.98 3.58 11.34
N ARG A 101 0.62 4.83 11.69
CA ARG A 101 0.91 6.07 10.96
C ARG A 101 1.67 7.04 11.85
#